data_AF-A0A3P1S3V2-F1
#
_entry.id   AF-A0A3P1S3V2-F1
#
_cell.length_a   1.000
_cell.length_b   1.000
_cell.length_c   1.000
_cell.angle_alpha   90.00
_cell.angle_beta   90.00
_cell.angle_gamma   90.00
#
_symmetry.space_group_name_H-M   'P 1'
#
loop_
_entity.id
_entity.type
_entity.pdbx_description
1 polymer ?
#
loop_
_entity_poly.entity_id
_entity_poly.type
_entity_poly.pdbx_seq_one_letter_code
_entity_poly.pdbx_strand_id
1 'polypeptide(L)'
;MQKLKVFFLKNITWIYTLEYIAFSIVLLFVVSLIDLRILPIKDFLPDIIKLRVDFSQGILTSLAAAFLTITTFTFSTILTVLNTYASSFTPRVVENFINRKITLKVVGIFIGGFFYCIGSLIFTREVLHNEAVISGFVAIIYSIICIIYFIIFVQEVITKFQGVNVILDVADMAQKVIDEEVAIRKQSQAIQRKEHYVTHQIQAKQSGYFSLVDLDAILSMMKDQEGYLSIDCKIGQYVAKGMDIATVSLKDVFEEELEEKILDTFVFQDQKLAATDYRYNITKLLEIALRAISPGINDPNTAIHCINKLGVLLSPMASIDTYHIQKAENRQFRIYYSSYGFQDDLETFYLPLMQYGKEDLQVVVAILQSLTLLYQNATQINQRHIQTVIQHVEEKVKPCFTTSLETSILSQHLQGFKDTSQEG
;
A
#
# COMPACT_ATOMS: atom_id res chain seq x y z
N MET A 1 -1.92 12.49 16.43
CA MET A 1 -0.76 12.23 15.55
C MET A 1 -1.09 11.23 14.42
N GLN A 2 -1.88 10.19 14.69
CA GLN A 2 -2.21 9.15 13.70
C GLN A 2 -3.09 9.62 12.52
N LYS A 3 -4.09 10.49 12.72
CA LYS A 3 -4.86 11.10 11.62
C LYS A 3 -3.95 11.86 10.63
N LEU A 4 -2.91 12.53 11.13
CA LEU A 4 -1.89 13.21 10.31
C LEU A 4 -1.01 12.19 9.56
N LYS A 5 -0.63 11.08 10.20
CA LYS A 5 0.08 9.97 9.54
C LYS A 5 -0.73 9.41 8.38
N VAL A 6 -2.04 9.20 8.56
CA VAL A 6 -2.94 8.71 7.51
C VAL A 6 -3.11 9.73 6.39
N PHE A 7 -3.29 11.01 6.73
CA PHE A 7 -3.33 12.09 5.74
C PHE A 7 -2.03 12.15 4.91
N PHE A 8 -0.87 12.03 5.58
CA PHE A 8 0.41 12.02 4.92
C PHE A 8 0.55 10.80 4.01
N LEU A 9 0.22 9.60 4.49
CA LEU A 9 0.23 8.37 3.69
C LEU A 9 -0.66 8.47 2.43
N LYS A 10 -1.81 9.15 2.54
CA LYS A 10 -2.75 9.37 1.42
C LYS A 10 -2.21 10.38 0.39
N ASN A 11 -1.59 11.46 0.84
CA ASN A 11 -1.23 12.61 -0.01
C ASN A 11 0.26 12.72 -0.32
N ILE A 12 1.09 11.77 0.15
CA ILE A 12 2.56 11.79 -0.03
C ILE A 12 2.97 11.97 -1.50
N THR A 13 2.13 11.49 -2.41
CA THR A 13 2.30 11.54 -3.86
C THR A 13 2.23 12.96 -4.41
N TRP A 14 1.16 13.69 -4.11
CA TRP A 14 0.99 15.08 -4.51
C TRP A 14 2.02 16.02 -3.88
N ILE A 15 2.45 15.72 -2.65
CA ILE A 15 3.48 16.49 -1.94
C ILE A 15 4.78 16.51 -2.75
N TYR A 16 5.21 15.38 -3.32
CA TYR A 16 6.42 15.35 -4.15
C TYR A 16 6.30 16.22 -5.39
N THR A 17 5.20 16.14 -6.15
CA THR A 17 5.05 16.99 -7.35
C THR A 17 5.09 18.48 -7.01
N LEU A 18 4.40 18.88 -5.94
CA LEU A 18 4.38 20.28 -5.48
C LEU A 18 5.74 20.74 -4.96
N GLU A 19 6.50 19.88 -4.29
CA GLU A 19 7.85 20.18 -3.79
C GLU A 19 8.80 20.59 -4.92
N TYR A 20 8.83 19.83 -6.02
CA TYR A 20 9.72 20.15 -7.15
C TYR A 20 9.25 21.39 -7.93
N ILE A 21 7.94 21.61 -8.06
CA ILE A 21 7.41 22.85 -8.65
C ILE A 21 7.82 24.05 -7.77
N ALA A 22 7.64 23.95 -6.45
CA ALA A 22 8.03 24.99 -5.52
C ALA A 22 9.54 25.27 -5.58
N PHE A 23 10.37 24.24 -5.67
CA PHE A 23 11.82 24.39 -5.87
C PHE A 23 12.15 25.18 -7.13
N SER A 24 11.50 24.88 -8.27
CA SER A 24 11.74 25.60 -9.53
C SER A 24 11.25 27.04 -9.49
N ILE A 25 10.17 27.32 -8.75
CA ILE A 25 9.69 28.68 -8.51
C ILE A 25 10.67 29.46 -7.64
N VAL A 26 11.20 28.86 -6.57
CA VAL A 26 12.25 29.48 -5.73
C VAL A 26 13.49 29.76 -6.57
N LEU A 27 13.93 28.79 -7.38
CA LEU A 27 15.05 28.95 -8.30
C LEU A 27 14.82 30.11 -9.27
N LEU A 28 13.63 30.21 -9.86
CA LEU A 28 13.21 31.32 -10.71
C LEU A 28 13.40 32.66 -9.99
N PHE A 29 12.82 32.83 -8.79
CA PHE A 29 12.92 34.08 -8.05
C PHE A 29 14.39 34.44 -7.74
N VAL A 30 15.18 33.48 -7.25
CA VAL A 30 16.60 33.72 -6.94
C VAL A 30 17.37 34.18 -8.19
N VAL A 31 17.20 33.48 -9.32
CA VAL A 31 17.86 33.82 -10.58
C VAL A 31 17.41 35.17 -11.11
N SER A 32 16.10 35.47 -11.08
CA SER A 32 15.56 36.75 -11.52
C SER A 32 16.06 37.92 -10.65
N LEU A 33 16.19 37.75 -9.33
CA LEU A 33 16.76 38.77 -8.45
C LEU A 33 18.24 39.06 -8.75
N ILE A 34 19.00 38.03 -9.16
CA ILE A 34 20.40 38.20 -9.62
C ILE A 34 20.43 38.92 -10.97
N ASP A 35 19.58 38.51 -11.92
CA ASP A 35 19.55 39.09 -13.26
C ASP A 35 19.15 40.57 -13.26
N LEU A 36 18.18 40.94 -12.41
CA LEU A 36 17.73 42.32 -12.17
C LEU A 36 18.69 43.17 -11.31
N ARG A 37 19.86 42.64 -10.93
CA ARG A 37 20.88 43.29 -10.09
C ARG A 37 20.39 43.73 -8.70
N ILE A 38 19.28 43.17 -8.21
CA ILE A 38 18.82 43.41 -6.83
C ILE A 38 19.80 42.77 -5.84
N LEU A 39 20.41 41.63 -6.22
CA LEU A 39 21.48 40.99 -5.47
C LEU A 39 22.85 41.34 -6.09
N PRO A 40 23.82 41.89 -5.32
CA PRO A 40 25.14 42.31 -5.81
C PRO A 40 26.11 41.11 -5.98
N ILE A 41 25.60 39.97 -6.43
CA ILE A 41 26.37 38.72 -6.58
C ILE A 41 26.84 38.56 -8.04
N LYS A 42 26.16 39.20 -8.98
CA LYS A 42 26.39 39.08 -10.43
C LYS A 42 27.85 39.39 -10.84
N ASP A 43 28.50 40.31 -10.14
CA ASP A 43 29.88 40.73 -10.43
C ASP A 43 30.93 39.68 -10.03
N PHE A 44 30.61 38.79 -9.09
CA PHE A 44 31.49 37.70 -8.65
C PHE A 44 31.34 36.42 -9.47
N LEU A 45 30.36 36.38 -10.39
CA LEU A 45 30.10 35.19 -11.20
C LEU A 45 31.06 35.10 -12.40
N PRO A 46 31.52 33.89 -12.77
CA PRO A 46 32.35 33.68 -13.95
C PRO A 46 31.66 34.16 -15.23
N ASP A 47 32.41 34.72 -16.18
CA ASP A 47 31.79 35.21 -17.42
C ASP A 47 31.21 34.10 -18.30
N ILE A 48 31.66 32.85 -18.13
CA ILE A 48 31.17 31.70 -18.89
C ILE A 48 29.67 31.39 -18.63
N ILE A 49 29.15 31.79 -17.47
CA ILE A 49 27.74 31.57 -17.12
C ILE A 49 26.84 32.76 -17.46
N LYS A 50 27.44 33.91 -17.82
CA LYS A 50 26.74 35.13 -18.20
C LYS A 50 26.46 35.10 -19.71
N LEU A 51 25.21 34.83 -20.08
CA LEU A 51 24.80 34.75 -21.48
C LEU A 51 24.13 36.05 -21.91
N ARG A 52 24.24 36.41 -23.20
CA ARG A 52 23.50 37.56 -23.75
C ARG A 52 21.98 37.34 -23.59
N VAL A 53 21.24 38.43 -23.36
CA VAL A 53 19.78 38.40 -23.20
C VAL A 53 19.08 37.69 -24.37
N ASP A 54 19.37 38.07 -25.62
CA ASP A 54 18.71 37.49 -26.80
C ASP A 54 18.95 35.97 -26.92
N PHE A 55 20.18 35.53 -26.66
CA PHE A 55 20.53 34.11 -26.68
C PHE A 55 19.81 33.34 -25.56
N SER A 56 19.74 33.94 -24.36
CA SER A 56 19.02 33.37 -23.23
C SER A 56 17.52 33.27 -23.50
N GLN A 57 16.90 34.29 -24.08
CA GLN A 57 15.49 34.26 -24.47
C GLN A 57 15.20 33.17 -25.51
N GLY A 58 16.10 32.98 -26.48
CA GLY A 58 16.01 31.88 -27.45
C GLY A 58 16.05 30.50 -26.79
N ILE A 59 17.00 30.28 -25.87
CA ILE A 59 17.11 29.04 -25.09
C ILE A 59 15.87 28.81 -24.24
N LEU A 60 15.44 29.81 -23.47
CA LEU A 60 14.30 29.71 -22.57
C LEU A 60 13.00 29.42 -23.34
N THR A 61 12.80 30.02 -24.51
CA THR A 61 11.62 29.77 -25.35
C THR A 61 11.64 28.35 -25.92
N SER A 62 12.78 27.90 -26.43
CA SER A 62 12.95 26.54 -26.94
C SER A 62 12.73 25.48 -25.85
N LEU A 63 13.34 25.69 -24.68
CA LEU A 63 13.20 24.80 -23.53
C LEU A 63 11.79 24.80 -22.94
N ALA A 64 11.09 25.94 -22.90
CA ALA A 64 9.70 25.99 -22.47
C ALA A 64 8.81 25.07 -23.34
N ALA A 65 8.95 25.13 -24.66
CA ALA A 65 8.21 24.26 -25.58
C ALA A 65 8.60 22.78 -25.41
N ALA A 66 9.90 22.48 -25.21
CA ALA A 66 10.38 21.13 -24.96
C ALA A 66 9.82 20.55 -23.64
N PHE A 67 9.82 21.34 -22.56
CA PHE A 67 9.28 20.93 -21.27
C PHE A 67 7.76 20.69 -21.30
N LEU A 68 7.01 21.50 -22.05
CA LEU A 68 5.58 21.24 -22.24
C LEU A 68 5.33 19.94 -23.02
N THR A 69 6.13 19.71 -24.07
CA THR A 69 6.03 18.50 -24.90
C THR A 69 6.34 17.24 -24.12
N ILE A 70 7.45 17.22 -23.37
CA ILE A 70 7.85 16.06 -22.58
C ILE A 70 6.88 15.82 -21.41
N THR A 71 6.32 16.87 -20.82
CA THR A 71 5.26 16.77 -19.80
C THR A 71 4.01 16.09 -20.38
N THR A 72 3.58 16.53 -21.56
CA THR A 72 2.41 15.94 -22.25
C THR A 72 2.66 14.47 -22.60
N PHE A 73 3.86 14.15 -23.11
CA PHE A 73 4.26 12.78 -23.37
C PHE A 73 4.25 11.94 -22.09
N THR A 74 4.83 12.42 -20.99
CA THR A 74 4.83 11.73 -19.70
C THR A 74 3.41 11.48 -19.18
N PHE A 75 2.51 12.46 -19.23
CA PHE A 75 1.11 12.25 -18.85
C PHE A 75 0.42 11.22 -19.74
N SER A 76 0.63 11.27 -21.06
CA SER A 76 0.08 10.30 -22.00
C SER A 76 0.60 8.88 -21.73
N THR A 77 1.89 8.73 -21.46
CA THR A 77 2.49 7.44 -21.06
C THR A 77 1.92 6.95 -19.74
N ILE A 78 1.79 7.81 -18.71
CA ILE A 78 1.20 7.44 -17.42
C ILE A 78 -0.24 6.95 -17.60
N LEU A 79 -1.06 7.68 -18.37
CA LEU A 79 -2.45 7.29 -18.64
C LEU A 79 -2.54 5.99 -19.45
N THR A 80 -1.66 5.83 -20.44
CA THR A 80 -1.59 4.60 -21.24
C THR A 80 -1.23 3.41 -20.35
N VAL A 81 -0.19 3.54 -19.52
CA VAL A 81 0.22 2.51 -18.56
C VAL A 81 -0.91 2.22 -17.57
N LEU A 82 -1.57 3.24 -17.01
CA LEU A 82 -2.71 3.07 -16.11
C LEU A 82 -3.84 2.28 -16.78
N ASN A 83 -4.19 2.62 -18.02
CA ASN A 83 -5.23 1.93 -18.78
C ASN A 83 -4.82 0.47 -19.08
N THR A 84 -3.58 0.23 -19.50
CA THR A 84 -3.10 -1.13 -19.76
C THR A 84 -3.07 -1.95 -18.48
N TYR A 85 -2.62 -1.38 -17.36
CA TYR A 85 -2.65 -2.05 -16.06
C TYR A 85 -4.07 -2.30 -15.56
N ALA A 86 -5.03 -1.39 -15.76
CA ALA A 86 -6.43 -1.63 -15.42
C ALA A 86 -7.07 -2.72 -16.31
N SER A 87 -6.54 -2.88 -17.54
CA SER A 87 -6.95 -3.94 -18.47
C SER A 87 -6.28 -5.28 -18.21
N SER A 88 -5.12 -5.32 -17.57
CA SER A 88 -4.38 -6.55 -17.26
C SER A 88 -4.50 -6.99 -15.79
N PHE A 89 -4.67 -6.05 -14.87
CA PHE A 89 -4.74 -6.22 -13.42
C PHE A 89 -5.97 -5.53 -12.83
N THR A 90 -6.26 -5.76 -11.56
CA THR A 90 -7.38 -5.08 -10.91
C THR A 90 -7.03 -3.63 -10.56
N PRO A 91 -8.01 -2.69 -10.54
CA PRO A 91 -7.78 -1.27 -10.24
C PRO A 91 -6.95 -1.01 -8.97
N ARG A 92 -7.06 -1.89 -7.97
CA ARG A 92 -6.36 -1.80 -6.67
C ARG A 92 -4.86 -2.05 -6.76
N VAL A 93 -4.42 -2.80 -7.77
CA VAL A 93 -3.00 -3.07 -8.05
C VAL A 93 -2.37 -1.88 -8.79
N VAL A 94 -3.15 -1.22 -9.66
CA VAL A 94 -2.73 -0.03 -10.41
C VAL A 94 -2.42 1.16 -9.50
N GLU A 95 -3.17 1.30 -8.40
CA GLU A 95 -2.93 2.34 -7.39
C GLU A 95 -1.49 2.32 -6.84
N ASN A 96 -0.91 1.12 -6.65
CA ASN A 96 0.47 0.97 -6.17
C ASN A 96 1.52 1.43 -7.19
N PHE A 97 1.18 1.49 -8.49
CA PHE A 97 2.08 1.97 -9.54
C PHE A 97 2.12 3.50 -9.61
N ILE A 98 0.95 4.15 -9.54
CA ILE A 98 0.82 5.61 -9.61
C ILE A 98 1.44 6.27 -8.38
N ASN A 99 1.35 5.61 -7.23
CA ASN A 99 1.86 6.14 -5.97
C ASN A 99 3.41 6.07 -5.82
N ARG A 100 4.14 5.78 -6.91
CA ARG A 100 5.60 5.72 -6.89
C ARG A 100 6.23 7.10 -6.95
N LYS A 101 7.22 7.29 -6.06
CA LYS A 101 7.91 8.57 -5.87
C LYS A 101 8.57 9.08 -7.15
N ILE A 102 9.16 8.22 -7.99
CA ILE A 102 9.91 8.65 -9.18
C ILE A 102 9.01 9.28 -10.25
N THR A 103 7.87 8.65 -10.57
CA THR A 103 6.94 9.14 -11.60
C THR A 103 6.48 10.58 -11.32
N LEU A 104 6.15 10.86 -10.06
CA LEU A 104 5.61 12.15 -9.65
C LEU A 104 6.68 13.24 -9.50
N LYS A 105 7.91 12.86 -9.18
CA LYS A 105 9.08 13.76 -9.20
C LYS A 105 9.39 14.24 -10.61
N VAL A 106 9.39 13.31 -11.58
CA VAL A 106 9.67 13.61 -12.98
C VAL A 106 8.66 14.63 -13.52
N VAL A 107 7.36 14.41 -13.27
CA VAL A 107 6.30 15.37 -13.63
C VAL A 107 6.51 16.74 -12.98
N GLY A 108 6.85 16.78 -11.69
CA GLY A 108 7.11 18.03 -10.97
C GLY A 108 8.30 18.80 -11.54
N ILE A 109 9.39 18.12 -11.89
CA ILE A 109 10.58 18.75 -12.50
C ILE A 109 10.25 19.31 -13.89
N PHE A 110 9.48 18.62 -14.73
CA PHE A 110 9.15 19.10 -16.06
C PHE A 110 8.21 20.32 -16.03
N ILE A 111 7.16 20.25 -15.21
CA ILE A 111 6.25 21.39 -14.99
C ILE A 111 6.98 22.56 -14.36
N GLY A 112 7.83 22.31 -13.36
CA GLY A 112 8.66 23.32 -12.73
C GLY A 112 9.63 23.97 -13.72
N GLY A 113 10.21 23.19 -14.63
CA GLY A 113 11.11 23.70 -15.68
C GLY A 113 10.39 24.60 -16.66
N PHE A 114 9.17 24.24 -17.04
CA PHE A 114 8.30 25.08 -17.85
C PHE A 114 8.01 26.43 -17.17
N PHE A 115 7.60 26.42 -15.90
CA PHE A 115 7.36 27.65 -15.14
C PHE A 115 8.63 28.48 -14.95
N TYR A 116 9.77 27.84 -14.68
CA TYR A 116 11.07 28.50 -14.62
C TYR A 116 11.40 29.22 -15.93
N CYS A 117 11.22 28.55 -17.09
CA CYS A 117 11.51 29.15 -18.39
C CYS A 117 10.58 30.32 -18.72
N ILE A 118 9.26 30.16 -18.55
CA ILE A 118 8.29 31.23 -18.82
C ILE A 118 8.46 32.41 -17.86
N GLY A 119 8.64 32.14 -16.57
CA GLY A 119 8.91 33.18 -15.58
C GLY A 119 10.19 33.94 -15.89
N SER A 120 11.28 33.22 -16.21
CA SER A 120 12.55 33.85 -16.56
C SER A 120 12.42 34.69 -17.83
N LEU A 121 11.63 34.27 -18.82
CA LEU A 121 11.35 35.07 -20.01
C LEU A 121 10.65 36.38 -19.67
N ILE A 122 9.68 36.36 -18.74
CA ILE A 122 8.96 37.56 -18.31
C ILE A 122 9.94 38.56 -17.67
N PHE A 123 10.75 38.12 -16.70
CA PHE A 123 11.71 39.00 -16.02
C PHE A 123 12.85 39.46 -16.94
N THR A 124 13.27 38.63 -17.90
CA THR A 124 14.33 38.98 -18.85
C THR A 124 13.90 40.07 -19.84
N ARG A 125 12.60 40.34 -20.01
CA ARG A 125 12.11 41.47 -20.85
C ARG A 125 12.39 42.84 -20.25
N GLU A 126 12.55 42.93 -18.94
CA GLU A 126 12.83 44.18 -18.23
C GLU A 126 14.32 44.57 -18.26
N VAL A 127 15.18 43.65 -18.72
CA VAL A 127 16.63 43.84 -18.81
C VAL A 127 17.02 44.42 -20.18
N LEU A 128 17.97 45.36 -20.21
CA LEU A 128 18.48 45.94 -21.46
C LEU A 128 19.13 44.86 -22.34
N HIS A 129 18.90 44.93 -23.66
CA HIS A 129 19.33 43.89 -24.63
C HIS A 129 20.85 43.62 -24.64
N ASN A 130 21.67 44.60 -24.26
CA ASN A 130 23.13 44.47 -24.23
C ASN A 130 23.68 43.93 -22.90
N GLU A 131 22.84 43.63 -21.92
CA GLU A 131 23.29 43.03 -20.68
C GLU A 131 23.42 41.51 -20.79
N ALA A 132 24.19 40.93 -19.87
CA ALA A 132 24.29 39.50 -19.72
C ALA A 132 23.42 39.02 -18.54
N VAL A 133 22.80 37.86 -18.69
CA VAL A 133 21.92 37.22 -17.72
C VAL A 133 22.35 35.78 -17.50
N ILE A 134 22.08 35.24 -16.30
CA ILE A 134 22.42 33.87 -15.93
C ILE A 134 21.24 32.89 -16.13
N SER A 135 20.01 33.41 -16.29
CA SER A 135 18.80 32.61 -16.47
C SER A 135 18.88 31.58 -17.59
N GLY A 136 19.45 31.94 -18.75
CA GLY A 136 19.66 31.02 -19.87
C GLY A 136 20.61 29.87 -19.53
N PHE A 137 21.71 30.15 -18.80
CA PHE A 137 22.68 29.13 -18.42
C PHE A 137 22.09 28.16 -17.39
N VAL A 138 21.38 28.69 -16.40
CA VAL A 138 20.66 27.86 -15.42
C VAL A 138 19.60 27.00 -16.12
N ALA A 139 18.93 27.52 -17.16
CA ALA A 139 17.99 26.74 -17.97
C ALA A 139 18.66 25.55 -18.67
N ILE A 140 19.88 25.74 -19.20
CA ILE A 140 20.67 24.64 -19.81
C ILE A 140 20.95 23.56 -18.76
N ILE A 141 21.44 23.92 -17.57
CA ILE A 141 21.71 22.95 -16.50
C ILE A 141 20.41 22.25 -16.07
N TYR A 142 19.33 23.00 -15.92
CA TYR A 142 18.01 22.46 -15.61
C TYR A 142 17.57 21.43 -16.68
N SER A 143 17.79 21.73 -17.96
CA SER A 143 17.43 20.82 -19.07
C SER A 143 18.21 19.51 -19.04
N ILE A 144 19.49 19.54 -18.64
CA ILE A 144 20.31 18.33 -18.48
C ILE A 144 19.74 17.47 -17.36
N ILE A 145 19.38 18.08 -16.22
CA ILE A 145 18.71 17.39 -15.11
C ILE A 145 17.39 16.77 -15.60
N CYS A 146 16.57 17.52 -16.34
CA CYS A 146 15.33 16.99 -16.92
C CYS A 146 15.57 15.77 -17.80
N ILE A 147 16.57 15.79 -18.69
CA ILE A 147 16.88 14.66 -19.57
C ILE A 147 17.28 13.44 -18.75
N ILE A 148 18.09 13.59 -17.71
CA ILE A 148 18.46 12.49 -16.81
C ILE A 148 17.21 11.89 -16.14
N TYR A 149 16.32 12.73 -15.60
CA TYR A 149 15.05 12.28 -15.01
C TYR A 149 14.12 11.63 -16.03
N PHE A 150 14.13 12.09 -17.28
CA PHE A 150 13.38 11.46 -18.35
C PHE A 150 13.89 10.06 -18.67
N ILE A 151 15.22 9.88 -18.75
CA ILE A 151 15.82 8.55 -18.97
C ILE A 151 15.48 7.61 -17.81
N ILE A 152 15.57 8.09 -16.56
CA ILE A 152 15.15 7.34 -15.37
C ILE A 152 13.68 6.94 -15.46
N PHE A 153 12.80 7.87 -15.87
CA PHE A 153 11.38 7.58 -16.05
C PHE A 153 11.13 6.50 -17.09
N VAL A 154 11.76 6.59 -18.27
CA VAL A 154 11.63 5.59 -19.33
C VAL A 154 12.12 4.22 -18.85
N GLN A 155 13.26 4.17 -18.16
CA GLN A 155 13.79 2.92 -17.62
C GLN A 155 12.89 2.30 -16.55
N GLU A 156 12.30 3.11 -15.67
CA GLU A 156 11.33 2.67 -14.66
C GLU A 156 10.09 2.09 -15.34
N VAL A 157 9.54 2.77 -16.34
CA VAL A 157 8.39 2.28 -17.12
C VAL A 157 8.72 0.93 -17.77
N ILE A 158 9.85 0.79 -18.46
CA ILE A 158 10.21 -0.46 -19.16
C ILE A 158 10.42 -1.62 -18.19
N THR A 159 11.16 -1.39 -17.11
CA THR A 159 11.57 -2.47 -16.19
C THR A 159 10.39 -2.93 -15.34
N LYS A 160 9.54 -2.01 -14.88
CA LYS A 160 8.42 -2.32 -13.99
C LYS A 160 7.17 -2.81 -14.71
N PHE A 161 7.07 -2.64 -16.03
CA PHE A 161 5.96 -3.15 -16.84
C PHE A 161 5.87 -4.68 -16.88
N GLN A 162 6.92 -5.41 -16.49
CA GLN A 162 6.88 -6.87 -16.40
C GLN A 162 5.98 -7.28 -15.21
N GLY A 163 4.84 -7.92 -15.49
CA GLY A 163 3.82 -8.30 -14.49
C GLY A 163 4.32 -9.09 -13.28
N VAL A 164 5.46 -9.80 -13.41
CA VAL A 164 6.16 -10.49 -12.30
C VAL A 164 6.54 -9.52 -11.18
N ASN A 165 6.98 -8.31 -11.53
CA ASN A 165 7.36 -7.30 -10.52
C ASN A 165 6.17 -6.85 -9.68
N VAL A 166 4.97 -6.85 -10.25
CA VAL A 166 3.76 -6.41 -9.57
C VAL A 166 3.35 -7.39 -8.46
N ILE A 167 3.41 -8.69 -8.75
CA ILE A 167 3.11 -9.73 -7.76
C ILE A 167 4.12 -9.67 -6.62
N LEU A 168 5.41 -9.52 -6.93
CA LEU A 168 6.48 -9.37 -5.93
C LEU A 168 6.29 -8.11 -5.09
N ASP A 169 6.00 -6.96 -5.70
CA ASP A 169 5.79 -5.71 -4.97
C ASP A 169 4.59 -5.81 -4.00
N VAL A 170 3.47 -6.42 -4.44
CA VAL A 170 2.31 -6.64 -3.57
C VAL A 170 2.63 -7.63 -2.45
N ALA A 171 3.36 -8.71 -2.75
CA ALA A 171 3.79 -9.68 -1.75
C ALA A 171 4.72 -9.04 -0.71
N ASP A 172 5.69 -8.21 -1.12
CA ASP A 172 6.61 -7.52 -0.22
C ASP A 172 5.88 -6.51 0.69
N MET A 173 4.85 -5.83 0.18
CA MET A 173 3.98 -4.98 1.01
C MET A 173 3.17 -5.80 2.00
N ALA A 174 2.60 -6.93 1.58
CA ALA A 174 1.87 -7.84 2.45
C ALA A 174 2.79 -8.38 3.57
N GLN A 175 4.00 -8.83 3.22
CA GLN A 175 4.95 -9.40 4.17
C GLN A 175 5.26 -8.45 5.32
N LYS A 176 5.51 -7.16 5.04
CA LYS A 176 5.80 -6.16 6.07
C LYS A 176 4.67 -6.04 7.10
N VAL A 177 3.42 -5.96 6.64
CA VAL A 177 2.25 -5.83 7.52
C VAL A 177 1.98 -7.15 8.26
N ILE A 178 2.22 -8.29 7.62
CA ILE A 178 2.12 -9.63 8.24
C ILE A 178 3.15 -9.77 9.36
N ASP A 179 4.40 -9.37 9.13
CA ASP A 179 5.47 -9.45 10.14
C ASP A 179 5.14 -8.60 11.37
N GLU A 180 4.60 -7.40 11.17
CA GLU A 180 4.12 -6.53 12.25
C GLU A 180 2.95 -7.18 13.02
N GLU A 181 1.94 -7.68 12.33
CA GLU A 181 0.79 -8.35 12.94
C GLU A 181 1.20 -9.62 13.71
N VAL A 182 2.10 -10.43 13.15
CA VAL A 182 2.67 -11.63 13.78
C VAL A 182 3.44 -11.26 15.06
N ALA A 183 4.25 -10.20 15.01
CA ALA A 183 5.00 -9.74 16.18
C ALA A 183 4.05 -9.33 17.32
N ILE A 184 2.95 -8.66 16.98
CA ILE A 184 1.92 -8.25 17.94
C ILE A 184 1.19 -9.48 18.52
N ARG A 185 0.78 -10.43 17.67
CA ARG A 185 0.08 -11.66 18.11
C ARG A 185 0.92 -12.54 19.03
N LYS A 186 2.23 -12.64 18.79
CA LYS A 186 3.16 -13.41 19.65
C LYS A 186 3.29 -12.85 21.07
N GLN A 187 3.08 -11.55 21.24
CA GLN A 187 3.13 -10.89 22.55
C GLN A 187 1.79 -10.97 23.30
N SER A 188 0.76 -11.52 22.66
CA SER A 188 -0.57 -11.52 23.22
C SER A 188 -0.77 -12.56 24.32
N GLN A 189 -1.66 -12.24 25.25
CA GLN A 189 -2.11 -13.11 26.32
C GLN A 189 -3.62 -13.29 26.22
N ALA A 190 -4.10 -14.47 26.66
CA ALA A 190 -5.52 -14.75 26.73
C ALA A 190 -6.25 -13.76 27.66
N ILE A 191 -7.45 -13.35 27.26
CA ILE A 191 -8.27 -12.39 28.00
C ILE A 191 -8.66 -12.99 29.35
N GLN A 192 -8.16 -12.41 30.44
CA GLN A 192 -8.69 -12.65 31.79
C GLN A 192 -9.72 -11.56 32.12
N ARG A 193 -11.00 -11.83 31.83
CA ARG A 193 -12.10 -10.94 32.22
C ARG A 193 -12.31 -11.02 33.73
N LYS A 194 -12.30 -9.87 34.41
CA LYS A 194 -12.77 -9.75 35.80
C LYS A 194 -14.27 -9.45 35.77
N GLU A 195 -15.05 -10.18 36.56
CA GLU A 195 -16.52 -10.22 36.46
C GLU A 195 -17.29 -9.03 37.09
N HIS A 196 -16.64 -7.91 37.46
CA HIS A 196 -17.26 -6.87 38.29
C HIS A 196 -16.95 -5.43 37.83
N TYR A 197 -17.25 -5.08 36.57
CA TYR A 197 -17.10 -3.71 36.05
C TYR A 197 -18.38 -3.22 35.37
N VAL A 198 -18.62 -1.90 35.41
CA VAL A 198 -19.69 -1.23 34.67
C VAL A 198 -19.26 -1.13 33.21
N THR A 199 -20.12 -1.61 32.30
CA THR A 199 -19.84 -1.68 30.87
C THR A 199 -20.51 -0.53 30.11
N HIS A 200 -19.76 0.12 29.24
CA HIS A 200 -20.23 1.19 28.36
C HIS A 200 -19.86 0.87 26.91
N GLN A 201 -20.83 0.96 26.00
CA GLN A 201 -20.63 0.73 24.57
C GLN A 201 -20.14 2.01 23.90
N ILE A 202 -19.13 1.88 23.04
CA ILE A 202 -18.62 2.96 22.21
C ILE A 202 -19.15 2.75 20.79
N GLN A 203 -19.84 3.77 20.27
CA GLN A 203 -20.48 3.70 18.95
C GLN A 203 -19.74 4.53 17.90
N ALA A 204 -19.64 3.99 16.69
CA ALA A 204 -18.99 4.68 15.58
C ALA A 204 -19.68 6.01 15.23
N LYS A 205 -18.93 7.12 15.24
CA LYS A 205 -19.43 8.46 14.85
C LYS A 205 -19.70 8.59 13.34
N GLN A 206 -19.04 7.77 12.51
CA GLN A 206 -19.12 7.81 11.05
C GLN A 206 -19.01 6.42 10.44
N SER A 207 -19.50 6.27 9.21
CA SER A 207 -19.34 5.03 8.44
C SER A 207 -18.01 5.01 7.69
N GLY A 208 -17.39 3.82 7.55
CA GLY A 208 -16.17 3.63 6.79
C GLY A 208 -15.41 2.35 7.17
N TYR A 209 -14.30 2.10 6.50
CA TYR A 209 -13.37 1.02 6.83
C TYR A 209 -12.51 1.41 8.04
N PHE A 210 -12.57 0.59 9.09
CA PHE A 210 -11.70 0.75 10.25
C PHE A 210 -10.24 0.48 9.84
N SER A 211 -9.38 1.49 9.96
CA SER A 211 -8.02 1.45 9.39
C SER A 211 -6.93 1.28 10.44
N LEU A 212 -7.07 1.94 11.59
CA LEU A 212 -6.14 1.88 12.72
C LEU A 212 -6.77 2.52 13.97
N VAL A 213 -6.18 2.22 15.12
CA VAL A 213 -6.52 2.81 16.42
C VAL A 213 -5.25 3.16 17.20
N ASP A 214 -5.27 4.31 17.88
CA ASP A 214 -4.15 4.76 18.71
C ASP A 214 -4.20 4.14 20.11
N LEU A 215 -3.74 2.89 20.20
CA LEU A 215 -3.74 2.14 21.46
C LEU A 215 -2.94 2.84 22.56
N ASP A 216 -1.85 3.53 22.23
CA ASP A 216 -1.01 4.24 23.21
C ASP A 216 -1.69 5.50 23.73
N ALA A 217 -2.38 6.24 22.86
CA ALA A 217 -3.21 7.37 23.28
C ALA A 217 -4.34 6.90 24.21
N ILE A 218 -5.01 5.78 23.90
CA ILE A 218 -6.03 5.20 24.77
C ILE A 218 -5.43 4.83 26.13
N LEU A 219 -4.31 4.09 26.17
CA LEU A 219 -3.67 3.72 27.44
C LEU A 219 -3.31 4.95 28.29
N SER A 220 -2.79 6.01 27.65
CA SER A 220 -2.45 7.26 28.32
C SER A 220 -3.66 7.96 28.94
N MET A 221 -4.83 7.90 28.28
CA MET A 221 -6.09 8.45 28.79
C MET A 221 -6.66 7.61 29.94
N MET A 222 -6.41 6.30 29.94
CA MET A 222 -6.94 5.35 30.92
C MET A 222 -5.97 5.03 32.07
N LYS A 223 -4.86 5.76 32.19
CA LYS A 223 -3.76 5.46 33.12
C LYS A 223 -4.18 5.37 34.60
N ASP A 224 -5.14 6.20 35.00
CA ASP A 224 -5.63 6.33 36.39
C ASP A 224 -6.89 5.48 36.63
N GLN A 225 -7.35 4.73 35.63
CA GLN A 225 -8.58 3.94 35.65
C GLN A 225 -8.28 2.46 35.89
N GLU A 226 -9.13 1.78 36.65
CA GLU A 226 -9.11 0.31 36.77
C GLU A 226 -10.19 -0.29 35.87
N GLY A 227 -9.79 -1.12 34.91
CA GLY A 227 -10.74 -1.67 33.94
C GLY A 227 -10.10 -2.25 32.68
N TYR A 228 -10.91 -2.37 31.62
CA TYR A 228 -10.43 -2.74 30.31
C TYR A 228 -11.27 -2.16 29.17
N LEU A 229 -10.67 -2.07 27.98
CA LEU A 229 -11.35 -1.78 26.71
C LEU A 229 -11.32 -3.03 25.84
N SER A 230 -12.46 -3.51 25.35
CA SER A 230 -12.56 -4.52 24.29
C SER A 230 -12.84 -3.80 22.97
N ILE A 231 -11.97 -3.92 21.98
CA ILE A 231 -12.19 -3.42 20.63
C ILE A 231 -12.67 -4.60 19.78
N ASP A 232 -13.90 -4.47 19.28
CA ASP A 232 -14.63 -5.56 18.63
C ASP A 232 -14.58 -5.43 17.09
N CYS A 233 -14.37 -4.21 16.57
CA CYS A 233 -14.15 -3.99 15.13
C CYS A 233 -12.73 -4.37 14.70
N LYS A 234 -12.60 -5.02 13.53
CA LYS A 234 -11.33 -5.52 12.98
C LYS A 234 -10.77 -4.59 11.90
N ILE A 235 -9.45 -4.45 11.81
CA ILE A 235 -8.83 -3.66 10.72
C ILE A 235 -9.33 -4.18 9.36
N GLY A 236 -9.74 -3.26 8.50
CA GLY A 236 -10.32 -3.57 7.19
C GLY A 236 -11.81 -3.87 7.18
N GLN A 237 -12.47 -3.93 8.35
CA GLN A 237 -13.92 -4.10 8.45
C GLN A 237 -14.64 -2.79 8.11
N TYR A 238 -15.73 -2.89 7.32
CA TYR A 238 -16.62 -1.76 7.11
C TYR A 238 -17.57 -1.61 8.31
N VAL A 239 -17.56 -0.44 8.93
CA VAL A 239 -18.37 -0.08 10.09
C VAL A 239 -19.34 1.01 9.68
N ALA A 240 -20.61 0.88 10.08
CA ALA A 240 -21.62 1.91 9.87
C ALA A 240 -21.72 2.82 11.10
N LYS A 241 -22.09 4.08 10.87
CA LYS A 241 -22.40 5.03 11.95
C LYS A 241 -23.43 4.43 12.91
N GLY A 242 -23.17 4.51 14.22
CA GLY A 242 -24.01 3.98 15.28
C GLY A 242 -23.79 2.50 15.61
N MET A 243 -22.91 1.78 14.88
CA MET A 243 -22.52 0.44 15.27
C MET A 243 -21.60 0.47 16.50
N ASP A 244 -21.78 -0.48 17.41
CA ASP A 244 -20.88 -0.71 18.53
C ASP A 244 -19.51 -1.19 17.98
N ILE A 245 -18.44 -0.47 18.33
CA ILE A 245 -17.07 -0.75 17.86
C ILE A 245 -16.15 -1.21 18.97
N ALA A 246 -16.48 -0.85 20.21
CA ALA A 246 -15.73 -1.22 21.38
C ALA A 246 -16.60 -1.16 22.63
N THR A 247 -16.23 -1.93 23.65
CA THR A 247 -16.84 -1.90 24.99
C THR A 247 -15.80 -1.47 26.01
N VAL A 248 -16.06 -0.38 26.74
CA VAL A 248 -15.27 0.01 27.92
C VAL A 248 -15.89 -0.63 29.15
N SER A 249 -15.07 -1.20 30.03
CA SER A 249 -15.50 -1.78 31.31
C SER A 249 -14.65 -1.19 32.43
N LEU A 250 -15.26 -0.35 33.28
CA LEU A 250 -14.57 0.35 34.36
C LEU A 250 -15.13 0.01 35.73
N LYS A 251 -14.30 0.18 36.76
CA LYS A 251 -14.73 0.15 38.15
C LYS A 251 -15.57 1.37 38.52
N ASP A 252 -15.16 2.54 38.02
CA ASP A 252 -15.80 3.82 38.27
C ASP A 252 -16.71 4.23 37.10
N VAL A 253 -17.45 5.34 37.26
CA VAL A 253 -18.39 5.84 36.25
C VAL A 253 -17.66 6.32 35.00
N PHE A 254 -18.18 5.96 33.83
CA PHE A 254 -17.67 6.42 32.54
C PHE A 254 -18.21 7.81 32.20
N GLU A 255 -17.32 8.76 31.93
CA GLU A 255 -17.65 10.14 31.57
C GLU A 255 -17.82 10.33 30.05
N GLU A 256 -18.81 11.13 29.63
CA GLU A 256 -19.05 11.39 28.19
C GLU A 256 -17.85 12.03 27.48
N GLU A 257 -17.11 12.92 28.15
CA GLU A 257 -15.89 13.53 27.59
C GLU A 257 -14.79 12.51 27.28
N LEU A 258 -14.75 11.41 28.03
CA LEU A 258 -13.79 10.32 27.81
C LEU A 258 -14.19 9.51 26.57
N GLU A 259 -15.48 9.30 26.35
CA GLU A 259 -15.99 8.64 25.14
C GLU A 259 -15.54 9.37 23.87
N GLU A 260 -15.70 10.70 23.84
CA GLU A 260 -15.31 11.49 22.67
C GLU A 260 -13.81 11.39 22.37
N LYS A 261 -12.98 11.45 23.41
CA LYS A 261 -11.52 11.35 23.28
C LYS A 261 -11.10 9.95 22.82
N ILE A 262 -11.73 8.89 23.34
CA ILE A 262 -11.49 7.53 22.86
C ILE A 262 -11.91 7.40 21.40
N LEU A 263 -13.10 7.89 21.02
CA LEU A 263 -13.58 7.85 19.64
C LEU A 263 -12.64 8.56 18.66
N ASP A 264 -11.98 9.64 19.08
CA ASP A 264 -11.02 10.36 18.25
C ASP A 264 -9.74 9.58 17.94
N THR A 265 -9.45 8.52 18.70
CA THR A 265 -8.33 7.60 18.43
C THR A 265 -8.66 6.56 17.35
N PHE A 266 -9.94 6.32 17.06
CA PHE A 266 -10.36 5.41 15.99
C PHE A 266 -10.33 6.13 14.65
N VAL A 267 -9.67 5.53 13.67
CA VAL A 267 -9.62 6.08 12.31
C VAL A 267 -10.42 5.21 11.36
N PHE A 268 -11.47 5.81 10.80
CA PHE A 268 -12.25 5.26 9.69
C PHE A 268 -11.91 5.98 8.39
N GLN A 269 -11.94 5.25 7.27
CA GLN A 269 -11.63 5.75 5.93
C GLN A 269 -12.65 5.23 4.91
N ASP A 270 -12.82 5.93 3.79
CA ASP A 270 -13.70 5.47 2.71
C ASP A 270 -13.18 4.22 1.98
N GLN A 271 -11.87 3.96 2.10
CA GLN A 271 -11.17 2.84 1.47
C GLN A 271 -10.25 2.14 2.47
N LYS A 272 -9.99 0.85 2.24
CA LYS A 272 -9.03 0.08 3.03
C LYS A 272 -7.61 0.59 2.82
N LEU A 273 -6.82 0.59 3.89
CA LEU A 273 -5.45 1.10 3.87
C LEU A 273 -4.44 -0.05 3.80
N ALA A 274 -3.75 -0.19 2.66
CA ALA A 274 -2.75 -1.25 2.46
C ALA A 274 -1.57 -1.18 3.46
N ALA A 275 -1.28 -0.01 4.04
CA ALA A 275 -0.19 0.15 5.00
C ALA A 275 -0.49 -0.49 6.37
N THR A 276 -1.75 -0.82 6.68
CA THR A 276 -2.15 -1.38 7.98
C THR A 276 -2.98 -2.65 7.87
N ASP A 277 -3.57 -2.95 6.71
CA ASP A 277 -4.42 -4.11 6.48
C ASP A 277 -3.69 -5.17 5.65
N TYR A 278 -3.18 -6.22 6.31
CA TYR A 278 -2.52 -7.33 5.61
C TYR A 278 -3.51 -8.10 4.71
N ARG A 279 -4.76 -8.27 5.15
CA ARG A 279 -5.80 -8.99 4.38
C ARG A 279 -6.13 -8.24 3.09
N TYR A 280 -6.08 -6.91 3.11
CA TYR A 280 -6.25 -6.12 1.90
C TYR A 280 -5.11 -6.33 0.90
N ASN A 281 -3.86 -6.40 1.35
CA ASN A 281 -2.74 -6.73 0.46
C ASN A 281 -2.86 -8.15 -0.11
N ILE A 282 -3.24 -9.13 0.71
CA ILE A 282 -3.49 -10.49 0.25
C ILE A 282 -4.66 -10.53 -0.75
N THR A 283 -5.71 -9.75 -0.50
CA THR A 283 -6.85 -9.63 -1.43
C THR A 283 -6.39 -9.12 -2.81
N LYS A 284 -5.42 -8.21 -2.87
CA LYS A 284 -4.84 -7.77 -4.15
C LYS A 284 -4.15 -8.93 -4.88
N LEU A 285 -3.41 -9.81 -4.19
CA LEU A 285 -2.83 -11.02 -4.80
C LEU A 285 -3.90 -12.01 -5.26
N LEU A 286 -4.92 -12.23 -4.43
CA LEU A 286 -6.05 -13.09 -4.78
C LEU A 286 -6.75 -12.60 -6.03
N GLU A 287 -7.01 -11.29 -6.13
CA GLU A 287 -7.62 -10.68 -7.30
C GLU A 287 -6.81 -10.88 -8.58
N ILE A 288 -5.47 -10.81 -8.51
CA ILE A 288 -4.58 -11.13 -9.64
C ILE A 288 -4.74 -12.59 -10.04
N ALA A 289 -4.72 -13.51 -9.07
CA ALA A 289 -4.87 -14.95 -9.31
C ALA A 289 -6.22 -15.30 -9.95
N LEU A 290 -7.32 -14.76 -9.40
CA LEU A 290 -8.68 -14.97 -9.91
C LEU A 290 -8.87 -14.39 -11.31
N ARG A 291 -8.27 -13.22 -11.59
CA ARG A 291 -8.30 -12.64 -12.94
C ARG A 291 -7.51 -13.51 -13.92
N ALA A 292 -6.36 -14.01 -13.52
CA ALA A 292 -5.50 -14.85 -14.36
C ALA A 292 -6.21 -16.16 -14.77
N ILE A 293 -6.89 -16.84 -13.85
CA ILE A 293 -7.68 -18.07 -14.16
C ILE A 293 -9.07 -17.78 -14.76
N SER A 294 -9.45 -16.52 -14.93
CA SER A 294 -10.75 -16.19 -15.51
C SER A 294 -10.82 -16.63 -16.98
N PRO A 295 -12.00 -17.03 -17.50
CA PRO A 295 -12.14 -17.51 -18.88
C PRO A 295 -11.65 -16.54 -19.96
N GLY A 296 -11.60 -15.24 -19.66
CA GLY A 296 -11.15 -14.20 -20.60
C GLY A 296 -9.63 -14.03 -20.69
N ILE A 297 -8.88 -14.49 -19.68
CA ILE A 297 -7.41 -14.37 -19.65
C ILE A 297 -6.75 -15.75 -19.80
N ASN A 298 -7.19 -16.72 -19.00
CA ASN A 298 -6.73 -18.11 -19.02
C ASN A 298 -5.19 -18.27 -18.92
N ASP A 299 -4.59 -17.62 -17.91
CA ASP A 299 -3.15 -17.69 -17.58
C ASP A 299 -2.92 -18.39 -16.22
N PRO A 300 -2.92 -19.73 -16.18
CA PRO A 300 -2.76 -20.48 -14.94
C PRO A 300 -1.38 -20.29 -14.30
N ASN A 301 -0.32 -20.01 -15.06
CA ASN A 301 1.02 -19.81 -14.51
C ASN A 301 1.09 -18.58 -13.60
N THR A 302 0.47 -17.46 -14.00
CA THR A 302 0.36 -16.27 -13.17
C THR A 302 -0.43 -16.54 -11.89
N ALA A 303 -1.50 -17.34 -11.98
CA ALA A 303 -2.28 -17.73 -10.82
C ALA A 303 -1.48 -18.62 -9.84
N ILE A 304 -0.79 -19.64 -10.36
CA ILE A 304 0.10 -20.52 -9.59
C ILE A 304 1.17 -19.69 -8.87
N HIS A 305 1.75 -18.69 -9.53
CA HIS A 305 2.72 -17.81 -8.89
C HIS A 305 2.11 -17.03 -7.70
N CYS A 306 0.89 -16.50 -7.86
CA CYS A 306 0.17 -15.84 -6.78
C CYS A 306 -0.19 -16.79 -5.63
N ILE A 307 -0.63 -18.01 -5.94
CA ILE A 307 -0.98 -19.06 -4.97
C ILE A 307 0.24 -19.46 -4.13
N ASN A 308 1.39 -19.65 -4.79
CA ASN A 308 2.64 -19.96 -4.09
C ASN A 308 3.04 -18.82 -3.14
N LYS A 309 2.90 -17.56 -3.58
CA LYS A 309 3.15 -16.39 -2.71
C LYS A 309 2.15 -16.30 -1.55
N LEU A 310 0.88 -16.60 -1.80
CA LEU A 310 -0.16 -16.66 -0.76
C LEU A 310 0.21 -17.65 0.35
N GLY A 311 0.63 -18.87 -0.03
CA GLY A 311 1.07 -19.88 0.94
C GLY A 311 2.26 -19.44 1.79
N VAL A 312 3.26 -18.80 1.18
CA VAL A 312 4.42 -18.27 1.92
C VAL A 312 3.99 -17.15 2.87
N LEU A 313 3.16 -16.21 2.40
CA LEU A 313 2.71 -15.06 3.20
C LEU A 313 1.85 -15.47 4.40
N LEU A 314 0.99 -16.48 4.24
CA LEU A 314 0.12 -16.96 5.31
C LEU A 314 0.81 -17.96 6.26
N SER A 315 1.98 -18.48 5.91
CA SER A 315 2.69 -19.47 6.75
C SER A 315 3.04 -18.94 8.15
N PRO A 316 3.55 -17.71 8.33
CA PRO A 316 3.73 -17.14 9.66
C PRO A 316 2.45 -17.04 10.48
N MET A 317 1.31 -16.74 9.84
CA MET A 317 0.00 -16.69 10.51
C MET A 317 -0.47 -18.08 10.94
N ALA A 318 -0.19 -19.11 10.15
CA ALA A 318 -0.52 -20.50 10.48
C ALA A 318 0.19 -20.98 11.76
N SER A 319 1.37 -20.45 12.05
CA SER A 319 2.17 -20.81 13.23
C SER A 319 1.68 -20.20 14.55
N ILE A 320 0.56 -19.45 14.54
CA ILE A 320 0.07 -18.71 15.71
C ILE A 320 -1.45 -18.91 15.87
N ASP A 321 -1.86 -19.39 17.04
CA ASP A 321 -3.28 -19.57 17.37
C ASP A 321 -3.97 -18.27 17.81
N THR A 322 -3.19 -17.37 18.41
CA THR A 322 -3.72 -16.17 19.07
C THR A 322 -4.00 -15.07 18.04
N TYR A 323 -5.26 -14.66 17.95
CA TYR A 323 -5.71 -13.49 17.18
C TYR A 323 -6.28 -12.38 18.08
N HIS A 324 -6.28 -12.59 19.40
CA HIS A 324 -6.51 -11.53 20.37
C HIS A 324 -5.19 -10.81 20.61
N ILE A 325 -5.23 -9.53 20.94
CA ILE A 325 -4.07 -8.69 21.23
C ILE A 325 -4.37 -8.01 22.56
N GLN A 326 -3.53 -8.24 23.55
CA GLN A 326 -3.58 -7.53 24.82
C GLN A 326 -2.46 -6.49 24.86
N LYS A 327 -2.82 -5.22 25.05
CA LYS A 327 -1.86 -4.15 25.34
C LYS A 327 -2.12 -3.57 26.73
N ALA A 328 -1.07 -3.42 27.53
CA ALA A 328 -1.16 -2.84 28.86
C ALA A 328 0.17 -2.15 29.21
N GLU A 329 0.09 -0.91 29.71
CA GLU A 329 1.26 -0.19 30.23
C GLU A 329 1.42 -0.40 31.76
N ASN A 330 0.30 -0.61 32.46
CA ASN A 330 0.26 -0.89 33.90
C ASN A 330 -0.63 -2.11 34.22
N ARG A 331 -0.75 -2.47 35.51
CA ARG A 331 -1.60 -3.61 35.93
C ARG A 331 -3.09 -3.27 36.03
N GLN A 332 -3.48 -2.00 35.91
CA GLN A 332 -4.83 -1.51 36.23
C GLN A 332 -5.75 -1.44 35.00
N PHE A 333 -5.24 -0.98 33.86
CA PHE A 333 -6.00 -0.90 32.61
C PHE A 333 -5.41 -1.75 31.49
N ARG A 334 -6.27 -2.42 30.73
CA ARG A 334 -5.87 -3.29 29.61
C ARG A 334 -6.73 -3.01 28.39
N ILE A 335 -6.12 -3.05 27.21
CA ILE A 335 -6.84 -3.03 25.95
C ILE A 335 -6.77 -4.43 25.35
N TYR A 336 -7.93 -4.97 25.00
CA TYR A 336 -8.13 -6.19 24.26
C TYR A 336 -8.62 -5.82 22.87
N TYR A 337 -7.93 -6.28 21.84
CA TYR A 337 -8.32 -6.10 20.45
C TYR A 337 -8.30 -7.46 19.77
N SER A 338 -9.35 -7.80 19.02
CA SER A 338 -9.40 -9.07 18.28
C SER A 338 -9.21 -8.81 16.80
N SER A 339 -8.27 -9.52 16.20
CA SER A 339 -8.03 -9.55 14.75
C SER A 339 -8.79 -10.71 14.10
N TYR A 340 -8.61 -10.92 12.79
CA TYR A 340 -9.15 -12.10 12.10
C TYR A 340 -8.34 -13.36 12.43
N GLY A 341 -9.03 -14.47 12.61
CA GLY A 341 -8.41 -15.76 12.87
C GLY A 341 -7.83 -16.39 11.60
N PHE A 342 -6.97 -17.39 11.76
CA PHE A 342 -6.38 -18.08 10.61
C PHE A 342 -7.43 -18.85 9.78
N GLN A 343 -8.47 -19.38 10.42
CA GLN A 343 -9.61 -19.98 9.72
C GLN A 343 -10.30 -18.96 8.79
N ASP A 344 -10.55 -17.73 9.27
CA ASP A 344 -11.16 -16.66 8.46
C ASP A 344 -10.31 -16.38 7.21
N ASP A 345 -8.98 -16.40 7.35
CA ASP A 345 -8.03 -16.18 6.25
C ASP A 345 -8.08 -17.31 5.23
N LEU A 346 -8.07 -18.57 5.66
CA LEU A 346 -8.19 -19.72 4.77
C LEU A 346 -9.50 -19.66 3.95
N GLU A 347 -10.62 -19.44 4.62
CA GLU A 347 -11.94 -19.38 3.97
C GLU A 347 -12.02 -18.22 2.97
N THR A 348 -11.47 -17.06 3.35
CA THR A 348 -11.51 -15.86 2.50
C THR A 348 -10.62 -15.99 1.27
N PHE A 349 -9.45 -16.63 1.39
CA PHE A 349 -8.45 -16.61 0.32
C PHE A 349 -8.43 -17.88 -0.53
N TYR A 350 -8.66 -19.07 0.03
CA TYR A 350 -8.59 -20.32 -0.73
C TYR A 350 -9.91 -20.75 -1.36
N LEU A 351 -11.06 -20.47 -0.74
CA LEU A 351 -12.35 -20.88 -1.30
C LEU A 351 -12.64 -20.25 -2.67
N PRO A 352 -12.36 -18.94 -2.91
CA PRO A 352 -12.51 -18.37 -4.23
C PRO A 352 -11.57 -19.00 -5.26
N LEU A 353 -10.29 -19.21 -4.92
CA LEU A 353 -9.32 -19.87 -5.81
C LEU A 353 -9.82 -21.25 -6.25
N MET A 354 -10.39 -22.00 -5.32
CA MET A 354 -11.00 -23.29 -5.60
C MET A 354 -12.24 -23.17 -6.50
N GLN A 355 -13.13 -22.23 -6.20
CA GLN A 355 -14.36 -22.06 -6.96
C GLN A 355 -14.10 -21.77 -8.44
N TYR A 356 -13.10 -20.94 -8.74
CA TYR A 356 -12.77 -20.51 -10.10
C TYR A 356 -11.68 -21.38 -10.76
N GLY A 357 -10.82 -22.04 -9.99
CA GLY A 357 -9.68 -22.82 -10.50
C GLY A 357 -9.88 -24.33 -10.54
N LYS A 358 -11.02 -24.86 -10.05
CA LYS A 358 -11.27 -26.32 -9.91
C LYS A 358 -11.14 -27.14 -11.22
N GLU A 359 -11.26 -26.51 -12.38
CA GLU A 359 -11.18 -27.18 -13.69
C GLU A 359 -9.75 -27.20 -14.26
N ASP A 360 -8.82 -26.45 -13.68
CA ASP A 360 -7.41 -26.47 -14.08
C ASP A 360 -6.59 -27.30 -13.08
N LEU A 361 -6.07 -28.44 -13.55
CA LEU A 361 -5.34 -29.38 -12.70
C LEU A 361 -4.08 -28.74 -12.10
N GLN A 362 -3.36 -27.89 -12.84
CA GLN A 362 -2.12 -27.28 -12.36
C GLN A 362 -2.41 -26.27 -11.24
N VAL A 363 -3.50 -25.51 -11.39
CA VAL A 363 -3.98 -24.57 -10.37
C VAL A 363 -4.41 -25.33 -9.11
N VAL A 364 -5.16 -26.42 -9.23
CA VAL A 364 -5.54 -27.26 -8.08
C VAL A 364 -4.31 -27.82 -7.37
N VAL A 365 -3.35 -28.35 -8.13
CA VAL A 365 -2.11 -28.88 -7.55
C VAL A 365 -1.35 -27.80 -6.79
N ALA A 366 -1.27 -26.58 -7.32
CA ALA A 366 -0.64 -25.46 -6.62
C ALA A 366 -1.39 -25.08 -5.33
N ILE A 367 -2.73 -25.13 -5.32
CA ILE A 367 -3.52 -24.91 -4.11
C ILE A 367 -3.22 -25.98 -3.05
N LEU A 368 -3.21 -27.26 -3.44
CA LEU A 368 -2.88 -28.35 -2.53
C LEU A 368 -1.46 -28.21 -1.97
N GLN A 369 -0.47 -27.95 -2.82
CA GLN A 369 0.92 -27.72 -2.39
C GLN A 369 1.03 -26.54 -1.42
N SER A 370 0.31 -25.45 -1.71
CA SER A 370 0.28 -24.28 -0.85
C SER A 370 -0.36 -24.58 0.50
N LEU A 371 -1.45 -25.36 0.55
CA LEU A 371 -2.08 -25.78 1.81
C LEU A 371 -1.19 -26.75 2.60
N THR A 372 -0.48 -27.66 1.93
CA THR A 372 0.52 -28.53 2.56
C THR A 372 1.66 -27.72 3.19
N LEU A 373 2.16 -26.69 2.51
CA LEU A 373 3.17 -25.77 3.08
C LEU A 373 2.66 -25.08 4.35
N LEU A 374 1.40 -24.63 4.34
CA LEU A 374 0.78 -24.04 5.53
C LEU A 374 0.69 -25.06 6.66
N TYR A 375 0.30 -26.31 6.36
CA TYR A 375 0.14 -27.38 7.34
C TYR A 375 1.44 -27.70 8.09
N GLN A 376 2.56 -27.75 7.36
CA GLN A 376 3.88 -28.04 7.93
C GLN A 376 4.34 -26.99 8.95
N ASN A 377 3.88 -25.74 8.80
CA ASN A 377 4.22 -24.63 9.70
C ASN A 377 3.10 -24.30 10.69
N ALA A 378 1.97 -25.00 10.61
CA ALA A 378 0.79 -24.71 11.40
C ALA A 378 0.86 -25.31 12.80
N THR A 379 0.23 -24.64 13.76
CA THR A 379 -0.10 -25.22 15.07
C THR A 379 -1.10 -26.38 14.91
N GLN A 380 -1.25 -27.22 15.93
CA GLN A 380 -2.23 -28.32 15.90
C GLN A 380 -3.67 -27.85 15.69
N ILE A 381 -4.03 -26.65 16.19
CA ILE A 381 -5.35 -26.06 15.99
C ILE A 381 -5.51 -25.66 14.51
N ASN A 382 -4.54 -24.92 13.98
CA ASN A 382 -4.58 -24.46 12.60
C ASN A 382 -4.46 -25.59 11.57
N GLN A 383 -3.77 -26.68 11.89
CA GLN A 383 -3.74 -27.91 11.08
C GLN A 383 -5.14 -28.48 10.84
N ARG A 384 -6.02 -28.48 11.85
CA ARG A 384 -7.42 -28.95 11.70
C ARG A 384 -8.23 -28.07 10.75
N HIS A 385 -8.02 -26.75 10.79
CA HIS A 385 -8.65 -25.83 9.85
C HIS A 385 -8.19 -26.08 8.41
N ILE A 386 -6.89 -26.34 8.20
CA ILE A 386 -6.33 -26.68 6.88
C ILE A 386 -6.90 -28.01 6.36
N GLN A 387 -6.96 -29.04 7.21
CA GLN A 387 -7.56 -30.34 6.86
C GLN A 387 -9.01 -30.18 6.39
N THR A 388 -9.80 -29.34 7.07
CA THR A 388 -11.19 -29.05 6.69
C THR A 388 -11.26 -28.45 5.28
N VAL A 389 -10.37 -27.50 4.97
CA VAL A 389 -10.30 -26.89 3.62
C VAL A 389 -9.85 -27.90 2.57
N ILE A 390 -8.86 -28.74 2.85
CA ILE A 390 -8.41 -29.79 1.90
C ILE A 390 -9.50 -30.81 1.63
N GLN A 391 -10.27 -31.21 2.65
CA GLN A 391 -11.42 -32.09 2.44
C GLN A 391 -12.45 -31.44 1.49
N HIS A 392 -12.75 -30.14 1.71
CA HIS A 392 -13.62 -29.40 0.81
C HIS A 392 -13.08 -29.32 -0.63
N VAL A 393 -11.77 -29.13 -0.78
CA VAL A 393 -11.07 -29.15 -2.08
C VAL A 393 -11.26 -30.50 -2.78
N GLU A 394 -11.00 -31.60 -2.06
CA GLU A 394 -11.12 -32.97 -2.57
C GLU A 394 -12.55 -33.26 -3.06
N GLU A 395 -13.57 -32.89 -2.27
CA GLU A 395 -14.99 -33.06 -2.61
C GLU A 395 -15.39 -32.29 -3.87
N LYS A 396 -14.90 -31.05 -4.03
CA LYS A 396 -15.25 -30.21 -5.18
C LYS A 396 -14.51 -30.56 -6.47
N VAL A 397 -13.26 -31.02 -6.38
CA VAL A 397 -12.40 -31.22 -7.55
C VAL A 397 -12.53 -32.61 -8.14
N LYS A 398 -12.74 -33.66 -7.32
CA LYS A 398 -12.84 -35.04 -7.81
C LYS A 398 -13.79 -35.21 -9.01
N PRO A 399 -14.97 -34.56 -9.05
CA PRO A 399 -15.88 -34.67 -10.20
C PRO A 399 -15.36 -34.00 -11.49
N CYS A 400 -14.38 -33.08 -11.40
CA CYS A 400 -13.89 -32.29 -12.53
C CYS A 400 -12.84 -33.01 -13.39
N PHE A 401 -12.13 -34.00 -12.84
CA PHE A 401 -11.07 -34.72 -13.55
C PHE A 401 -11.44 -36.19 -13.74
N THR A 402 -11.67 -36.60 -14.98
CA THR A 402 -12.17 -37.95 -15.30
C THR A 402 -11.14 -38.86 -15.95
N THR A 403 -10.01 -38.32 -16.42
CA THR A 403 -8.97 -39.15 -17.05
C THR A 403 -8.11 -39.86 -16.00
N SER A 404 -7.58 -41.03 -16.36
CA SER A 404 -6.74 -41.83 -15.45
C SER A 404 -5.46 -41.09 -15.03
N LEU A 405 -4.87 -40.31 -15.94
CA LEU A 405 -3.66 -39.53 -15.67
C LEU A 405 -3.92 -38.39 -14.68
N GLU A 406 -4.97 -37.58 -14.91
CA GLU A 406 -5.31 -36.47 -14.03
C GLU A 406 -5.71 -36.96 -12.63
N THR A 407 -6.51 -38.04 -12.57
CA THR A 407 -6.92 -38.65 -11.31
C THR A 407 -5.72 -39.17 -10.53
N SER A 408 -4.73 -39.77 -11.21
CA SER A 408 -3.49 -40.24 -10.61
C SER A 408 -2.68 -39.09 -10.00
N ILE A 409 -2.50 -38.00 -10.75
CA ILE A 409 -1.76 -36.80 -10.28
C ILE A 409 -2.46 -36.19 -9.06
N LEU A 410 -3.78 -35.99 -9.12
CA LEU A 410 -4.56 -35.46 -7.99
C LEU A 410 -4.43 -36.35 -6.75
N SER A 411 -4.57 -37.66 -6.93
CA SER A 411 -4.47 -38.64 -5.85
C SER A 411 -3.08 -38.65 -5.21
N GLN A 412 -2.01 -38.50 -6.01
CA GLN A 412 -0.64 -38.40 -5.51
C GLN A 412 -0.45 -37.20 -4.58
N HIS A 413 -0.97 -36.02 -4.95
CA HIS A 413 -0.85 -34.83 -4.11
C HIS A 413 -1.71 -34.89 -2.84
N LEU A 414 -2.92 -35.44 -2.93
CA LEU A 414 -3.78 -35.67 -1.75
C LEU A 414 -3.15 -36.71 -0.81
N GLN A 415 -2.54 -37.76 -1.35
CA GLN A 415 -1.84 -38.76 -0.54
C GLN A 415 -0.59 -38.16 0.12
N GLY A 416 0.21 -37.39 -0.62
CA GLY A 416 1.38 -36.72 -0.03
C GLY A 416 1.01 -35.77 1.11
N PHE A 417 -0.15 -35.10 1.03
CA PHE A 417 -0.69 -34.35 2.17
C PHE A 417 -1.07 -35.27 3.34
N LYS A 418 -1.77 -36.38 3.09
CA LYS A 418 -2.15 -37.34 4.14
C LYS A 418 -0.92 -37.91 4.84
N ASP A 419 0.13 -38.25 4.10
CA ASP A 419 1.39 -38.75 4.64
C ASP A 419 2.04 -37.68 5.55
N THR A 420 2.11 -36.42 5.07
CA THR A 420 2.60 -35.27 5.86
C THR A 420 1.78 -35.07 7.14
N SER A 421 0.47 -35.34 7.09
CA SER A 421 -0.43 -35.19 8.24
C SER A 421 -0.33 -36.32 9.28
N GLN A 422 0.25 -37.47 8.92
CA GLN A 422 0.43 -38.62 9.81
C GLN A 422 1.80 -38.62 10.50
N GLU A 423 2.80 -37.93 9.93
CA GLU A 423 4.17 -37.84 10.47
C GLU A 423 4.35 -36.77 11.57
N GLY A 424 3.44 -35.80 11.68
CA GLY A 424 3.46 -34.72 12.68
C GLY A 424 2.35 -34.84 13.71
#